data_AF-A0A150G288-F1
#
_entry.id   AF-A0A150G288-F1
#
_cell.length_a   1.000
_cell.length_b   1.000
_cell.length_c   1.000
_cell.angle_alpha   90.00
_cell.angle_beta   90.00
_cell.angle_gamma   90.00
#
_symmetry.space_group_name_H-M   'P 1'
#
loop_
_entity.id
_entity.type
_entity.pdbx_description
1 polymer ?
#
loop_
_entity_poly.entity_id
_entity_poly.type
_entity_poly.pdbx_seq_one_letter_code
_entity_poly.pdbx_strand_id
1 'polypeptide(L)'
;MALRQSGDDLISALQKGEATLEQIARKLEEEADRRFCKPGTGLVDAAQRQLAANHSHLKQLCEAAGAQPPDDEAFRSLQESVAEWNSKLNRGMQAATAGQQQYTRHDLNAALARIAMTTD
;
A
#
# COMPACT_ATOMS: atom_id res chain seq x y z
N MET A 1 -10.06 29.39 -47.01
CA MET A 1 -10.68 28.16 -46.45
C MET A 1 -9.65 27.20 -45.86
N ALA A 2 -8.50 26.95 -46.50
CA ALA A 2 -7.48 26.01 -46.02
C ALA A 2 -6.94 26.25 -44.58
N LEU A 3 -6.79 27.51 -44.15
CA LEU A 3 -6.29 27.83 -42.79
C LEU A 3 -7.25 27.41 -41.67
N ARG A 4 -8.57 27.47 -41.90
CA ARG A 4 -9.57 27.04 -40.90
C ARG A 4 -9.59 25.52 -40.75
N GLN A 5 -9.49 24.82 -41.88
CA GLN A 5 -9.42 23.36 -41.92
C GLN A 5 -8.19 22.83 -41.16
N SER A 6 -7.03 23.46 -41.35
CA SER A 6 -5.80 23.13 -40.60
C SER A 6 -5.89 23.42 -39.10
N GLY A 7 -6.71 24.40 -38.68
CA GLY A 7 -6.94 24.71 -37.27
C GLY A 7 -7.84 23.68 -36.59
N ASP A 8 -8.92 23.27 -37.28
CA ASP A 8 -9.86 22.27 -36.78
C ASP A 8 -9.20 20.88 -36.66
N ASP A 9 -8.30 20.54 -37.59
CA ASP A 9 -7.50 19.30 -37.55
C ASP A 9 -6.53 19.29 -36.37
N LEU A 10 -5.90 20.43 -36.05
CA LEU A 10 -4.99 20.57 -34.90
C LEU A 10 -5.75 20.44 -33.56
N ILE A 11 -6.92 21.06 -33.46
CA ILE A 11 -7.78 20.96 -32.26
C ILE A 11 -8.22 19.51 -32.05
N SER A 12 -8.63 18.83 -33.12
CA SER A 12 -9.02 17.42 -33.07
C SER A 12 -7.85 16.51 -32.66
N ALA A 13 -6.64 16.79 -33.14
CA ALA A 13 -5.45 16.05 -32.76
C ALA A 13 -5.08 16.27 -31.27
N LEU A 14 -5.23 17.49 -30.76
CA LEU A 14 -4.97 17.81 -29.35
C LEU A 14 -5.97 17.14 -28.41
N GLN A 15 -7.27 17.19 -28.72
CA GLN A 15 -8.32 16.52 -27.94
C GLN A 15 -8.12 15.00 -27.92
N LYS A 16 -7.73 14.42 -29.06
CA LYS A 16 -7.39 12.99 -29.13
C LYS A 16 -6.15 12.67 -28.30
N GLY A 17 -5.14 13.55 -28.30
CA GLY A 17 -3.95 13.44 -27.47
C GLY A 17 -4.28 13.45 -25.98
N GLU A 18 -5.11 14.40 -25.55
CA GLU A 18 -5.59 14.54 -24.17
C GLU A 18 -6.33 13.27 -23.70
N ALA A 19 -7.30 12.79 -24.49
CA ALA A 19 -8.04 11.57 -24.18
C ALA A 19 -7.12 10.34 -24.08
N THR A 20 -6.09 10.27 -24.93
CA THR A 20 -5.12 9.17 -24.90
C THR A 20 -4.25 9.24 -23.64
N LEU A 21 -3.81 10.44 -23.24
CA LEU A 21 -3.02 10.64 -22.03
C LEU A 21 -3.81 10.30 -20.76
N GLU A 22 -5.09 10.69 -20.68
CA GLU A 22 -5.97 10.29 -19.59
C GLU A 22 -6.17 8.78 -19.51
N GLN A 23 -6.26 8.11 -20.66
CA GLN A 23 -6.40 6.66 -20.69
C GLN A 23 -5.11 5.97 -20.23
N ILE A 24 -3.94 6.52 -20.59
CA ILE A 24 -2.64 6.02 -20.11
C ILE A 24 -2.50 6.23 -18.61
N ALA A 25 -2.86 7.42 -18.10
CA ALA A 25 -2.83 7.72 -16.67
C ALA A 25 -3.69 6.75 -15.86
N ARG A 26 -4.95 6.51 -16.30
CA ARG A 26 -5.84 5.53 -15.67
C ARG A 26 -5.27 4.12 -15.66
N LYS A 27 -4.70 3.65 -16.76
CA LYS A 27 -4.07 2.32 -16.82
C LYS A 27 -2.84 2.21 -15.91
N LEU A 28 -2.06 3.28 -15.78
CA LEU A 28 -0.92 3.32 -14.86
C LEU A 28 -1.38 3.30 -13.41
N GLU A 29 -2.45 4.02 -13.07
CA GLU A 29 -3.07 3.96 -11.74
C GLU A 29 -3.62 2.57 -11.43
N GLU A 30 -4.38 1.95 -12.33
CA GLU A 30 -4.90 0.59 -12.17
C GLU A 30 -3.78 -0.46 -11.99
N GLU A 31 -2.72 -0.36 -12.80
CA GLU A 31 -1.60 -1.29 -12.71
C GLU A 31 -0.74 -1.04 -11.45
N ALA A 32 -0.61 0.23 -11.02
CA ALA A 32 0.03 0.57 -9.75
C ALA A 32 -0.79 0.04 -8.56
N ASP A 33 -2.10 0.21 -8.57
CA ASP A 33 -2.99 -0.28 -7.52
C ASP A 33 -2.96 -1.81 -7.45
N ARG A 34 -2.99 -2.48 -8.62
CA ARG A 34 -2.86 -3.94 -8.73
C ARG A 34 -1.52 -4.46 -8.21
N ARG A 35 -0.41 -3.77 -8.50
CA ARG A 35 0.94 -4.22 -8.13
C ARG A 35 1.37 -3.82 -6.74
N PHE A 36 0.95 -2.66 -6.25
CA PHE A 36 1.47 -2.04 -5.03
C PHE A 36 0.48 -1.95 -3.87
N CYS A 37 -0.82 -2.14 -4.09
CA CYS A 37 -1.79 -2.21 -2.98
C CYS A 37 -2.07 -3.65 -2.49
N LYS A 38 -1.50 -4.67 -3.16
CA LYS A 38 -1.58 -6.08 -2.75
C LYS A 38 -0.31 -6.74 -2.14
N PRO A 39 0.93 -6.22 -2.22
CA PRO A 39 2.11 -6.97 -1.79
C PRO A 39 2.46 -6.79 -0.30
N GLY A 40 1.84 -5.85 0.43
CA GLY A 40 2.12 -5.64 1.86
C GLY A 40 1.61 -6.78 2.75
N THR A 41 0.44 -7.34 2.46
CA THR A 41 -0.18 -8.40 3.27
C THR A 41 0.44 -9.78 3.01
N GLY A 42 0.77 -10.09 1.75
CA GLY A 42 1.31 -11.41 1.38
C GLY A 42 2.67 -11.74 2.02
N LEU A 43 3.55 -10.76 2.17
CA LEU A 43 4.86 -10.95 2.81
C LEU A 43 4.74 -11.10 4.33
N VAL A 44 3.84 -10.35 4.95
CA VAL A 44 3.59 -10.42 6.40
C VAL A 44 2.93 -11.74 6.75
N ASP A 45 1.94 -12.18 5.97
CA ASP A 45 1.29 -13.48 6.15
C ASP A 45 2.27 -14.65 5.93
N ALA A 46 3.21 -14.52 5.00
CA ALA A 46 4.25 -15.52 4.77
C ALA A 46 5.25 -15.56 5.94
N ALA A 47 5.68 -14.40 6.43
CA ALA A 47 6.56 -14.29 7.59
C ALA A 47 5.90 -14.85 8.86
N GLN A 48 4.61 -14.55 9.09
CA GLN A 48 3.85 -15.12 10.22
C GLN A 48 3.74 -16.64 10.15
N ARG A 49 3.45 -17.19 8.97
CA ARG A 49 3.41 -18.65 8.76
C ARG A 49 4.75 -19.31 9.05
N GLN A 50 5.84 -18.72 8.54
CA GLN A 50 7.19 -19.25 8.79
C GLN A 50 7.56 -19.16 10.27
N LEU A 51 7.22 -18.05 10.95
CA LEU A 51 7.49 -17.86 12.36
C LEU A 51 6.75 -18.89 13.23
N ALA A 52 5.48 -19.18 12.92
CA ALA A 52 4.70 -20.20 13.62
C ALA A 52 5.25 -21.62 13.40
N ALA A 53 5.67 -21.94 12.17
CA ALA A 53 6.32 -23.22 11.87
C ALA A 53 7.64 -23.37 12.65
N ASN A 54 8.48 -22.33 12.64
CA ASN A 54 9.75 -22.33 13.38
C ASN A 54 9.53 -22.48 14.89
N HIS A 55 8.54 -21.80 15.46
CA HIS A 55 8.21 -21.90 16.88
C HIS A 55 7.74 -23.31 17.27
N SER A 56 6.88 -23.93 16.46
CA SER A 56 6.46 -25.32 16.65
C SER A 56 7.65 -26.29 16.56
N HIS A 57 8.55 -26.06 15.62
CA HIS A 57 9.74 -26.90 15.44
C HIS A 57 10.71 -26.76 16.62
N LEU A 58 10.92 -25.53 17.11
CA LEU A 58 11.70 -25.26 18.33
C LEU A 58 11.12 -25.95 19.56
N LYS A 59 9.80 -25.95 19.73
CA LYS A 59 9.14 -26.71 20.81
C LYS A 59 9.44 -28.19 20.75
N GLN A 60 9.29 -28.79 19.56
CA GLN A 60 9.57 -30.22 19.35
C GLN A 60 11.03 -30.55 19.64
N LEU A 61 11.96 -29.68 19.26
CA LEU A 61 13.38 -29.85 19.55
C LEU A 61 13.69 -29.71 21.04
N CYS A 62 13.10 -28.73 21.73
CA CYS A 62 13.26 -28.59 23.18
C CYS A 62 12.71 -29.81 23.93
N GLU A 63 11.53 -30.30 23.53
CA GLU A 63 10.92 -31.50 24.10
C GLU A 63 11.79 -32.74 23.88
N ALA A 64 12.31 -32.94 22.66
CA ALA A 64 13.21 -34.05 22.34
C ALA A 64 14.57 -33.96 23.07
N ALA A 65 15.05 -32.74 23.34
CA ALA A 65 16.31 -32.50 24.04
C ALA A 65 16.16 -32.43 25.58
N GLY A 66 14.93 -32.49 26.11
CA GLY A 66 14.67 -32.26 27.54
C GLY A 66 15.00 -30.84 28.01
N ALA A 67 15.06 -29.88 27.08
CA ALA A 67 15.35 -28.48 27.35
C ALA A 67 14.07 -27.69 27.68
N GLN A 68 14.23 -26.54 28.32
CA GLN A 68 13.11 -25.66 28.63
C GLN A 68 12.45 -25.17 27.32
N PRO A 69 11.11 -25.25 27.21
CA PRO A 69 10.41 -24.82 26.02
C PRO A 69 10.56 -23.30 25.81
N PRO A 70 10.48 -22.84 24.55
CA PRO A 70 10.46 -21.41 24.23
C PRO A 70 9.25 -20.72 24.88
N ASP A 71 9.41 -19.42 25.16
CA ASP A 71 8.39 -18.60 25.79
C ASP A 71 7.19 -18.37 24.85
N ASP A 72 6.05 -18.96 25.24
CA ASP A 72 4.78 -18.86 24.53
C ASP A 72 4.13 -17.48 24.64
N GLU A 73 4.45 -16.73 25.70
CA GLU A 73 3.87 -15.42 25.96
C GLU A 73 4.44 -14.39 24.99
N ALA A 74 5.76 -14.35 24.83
CA ALA A 74 6.43 -13.50 23.85
C ALA A 74 5.98 -13.80 22.41
N PHE A 75 5.80 -15.08 22.06
CA PHE A 75 5.31 -15.46 20.74
C PHE A 75 3.86 -14.99 20.49
N ARG A 76 2.99 -15.13 21.49
CA ARG A 76 1.59 -14.69 21.41
C ARG A 76 1.48 -13.17 21.32
N SER A 77 2.24 -12.44 22.13
CA SER A 77 2.30 -10.98 22.12
C SER A 77 2.73 -10.43 20.74
N LEU A 78 3.69 -11.10 20.10
CA LEU A 78 4.11 -10.76 18.74
C LEU A 78 2.98 -11.02 17.71
N GLN A 79 2.27 -12.15 17.81
CA GLN A 79 1.14 -12.44 16.92
C GLN A 79 0.02 -11.40 17.05
N GLU A 80 -0.32 -11.01 18.28
CA GLU A 80 -1.32 -9.98 18.58
C GLU A 80 -0.92 -8.62 18.01
N SER A 81 0.35 -8.23 18.20
CA SER A 81 0.89 -6.96 17.70
C SER A 81 0.84 -6.89 16.17
N VAL A 82 1.19 -7.98 15.48
CA VAL A 82 1.12 -8.03 14.01
C VAL A 82 -0.33 -8.03 13.53
N ALA A 83 -1.25 -8.73 14.20
CA ALA A 83 -2.67 -8.71 13.88
C ALA A 83 -3.29 -7.31 14.06
N GLU A 84 -2.92 -6.60 15.12
CA GLU A 84 -3.34 -5.23 15.37
C GLU A 84 -2.81 -4.28 14.28
N TRP A 85 -1.53 -4.40 13.92
CA TRP A 85 -0.93 -3.60 12.86
C TRP A 85 -1.59 -3.85 11.50
N ASN A 86 -1.85 -5.12 11.15
CA ASN A 86 -2.53 -5.49 9.92
C ASN A 86 -3.98 -4.94 9.89
N SER A 87 -4.66 -4.95 11.05
CA SER A 87 -5.99 -4.35 11.20
C SER A 87 -5.98 -2.82 11.06
N LYS A 88 -4.94 -2.15 11.56
CA LYS A 88 -4.74 -0.70 11.36
C LYS A 88 -4.45 -0.37 9.90
N LEU A 89 -3.62 -1.17 9.23
CA LEU A 89 -3.27 -1.00 7.82
C LEU A 89 -4.49 -1.20 6.91
N ASN A 90 -5.27 -2.26 7.14
CA ASN A 90 -6.52 -2.50 6.42
C ASN A 90 -7.56 -1.41 6.66
N ARG A 91 -7.68 -0.88 7.88
CA ARG A 91 -8.54 0.29 8.16
C ARG A 91 -8.05 1.55 7.46
N GLY A 92 -6.74 1.79 7.42
CA GLY A 92 -6.13 2.91 6.70
C GLY A 92 -6.37 2.83 5.19
N MET A 93 -6.20 1.65 4.59
CA MET A 93 -6.51 1.41 3.19
C MET A 93 -8.01 1.57 2.91
N GLN A 94 -8.88 0.99 3.73
CA GLN A 94 -10.33 1.12 3.56
C GLN A 94 -10.79 2.57 3.67
N ALA A 95 -10.24 3.34 4.61
CA ALA A 95 -10.50 4.76 4.73
C ALA A 95 -10.01 5.55 3.51
N ALA A 96 -8.85 5.20 2.95
CA ALA A 96 -8.32 5.80 1.72
C ALA A 96 -9.14 5.46 0.47
N THR A 97 -9.82 4.31 0.44
CA THR A 97 -10.70 3.91 -0.67
C THR A 97 -12.17 4.35 -0.51
N ALA A 98 -12.67 4.46 0.73
CA ALA A 98 -14.05 4.86 1.02
C ALA A 98 -14.22 6.38 1.06
N GLY A 99 -13.14 7.13 1.35
CA GLY A 99 -13.06 8.54 1.02
C GLY A 99 -12.26 8.70 -0.26
N GLN A 100 -12.91 9.09 -1.36
CA GLN A 100 -12.23 9.77 -2.47
C GLN A 100 -11.62 11.10 -1.96
N GLN A 101 -10.63 11.05 -1.09
CA GLN A 101 -9.70 12.15 -0.94
C GLN A 101 -8.58 11.84 -1.93
N GLN A 102 -8.81 12.24 -3.19
CA GLN A 102 -7.71 12.59 -4.06
C GLN A 102 -6.92 13.65 -3.30
N TYR A 103 -5.88 13.25 -2.57
CA TYR A 103 -4.97 14.18 -1.93
C TYR A 103 -4.39 15.03 -3.06
N THR A 104 -4.90 16.24 -3.18
CA THR A 104 -4.41 17.15 -4.19
C THR A 104 -2.98 17.48 -3.80
N ARG A 105 -2.15 17.80 -4.79
CA ARG A 105 -0.77 18.23 -4.54
C ARG A 105 -0.70 19.42 -3.55
N HIS A 106 -1.80 20.17 -3.44
CA HIS A 106 -2.00 21.23 -2.47
C HIS A 106 -2.14 20.70 -1.03
N ASP A 107 -2.90 19.63 -0.79
CA ASP A 107 -3.08 19.03 0.53
C ASP A 107 -1.77 18.45 1.09
N LEU A 108 -0.97 17.83 0.22
CA LEU A 108 0.36 17.33 0.56
C LEU A 108 1.33 18.46 0.91
N ASN A 109 1.36 19.54 0.12
CA ASN A 109 2.19 20.71 0.43
C ASN A 109 1.77 21.37 1.74
N ALA A 110 0.46 21.46 2.02
CA ALA A 110 -0.05 22.01 3.29
C ALA A 110 0.28 21.11 4.49
N ALA A 111 0.27 19.78 4.33
CA ALA A 111 0.69 18.85 5.37
C ALA A 111 2.21 18.96 5.65
N LEU A 112 3.03 19.03 4.60
CA LEU A 112 4.48 19.19 4.72
C LEU A 112 4.87 20.53 5.35
N ALA A 113 4.19 21.62 4.98
CA ALA A 113 4.42 22.94 5.58
C ALA A 113 4.10 22.95 7.09
N ARG A 114 3.05 22.22 7.51
CA ARG A 114 2.70 22.08 8.94
C ARG A 114 3.78 21.36 9.73
N ILE A 115 4.34 20.27 9.19
CA ILE A 115 5.42 19.51 9.85
C ILE A 115 6.69 20.35 9.96
N ALA A 116 7.02 21.12 8.91
CA ALA A 116 8.16 22.04 8.90
C ALA A 116 8.00 23.19 9.89
N MET A 117 6.77 23.56 10.26
CA MET A 117 6.49 24.61 11.27
C MET A 117 6.39 24.06 12.71
N THR A 118 6.27 22.75 12.90
CA THR A 118 6.28 22.12 14.23
C THR A 118 7.67 21.68 14.69
N THR A 119 8.72 22.10 13.99
CA THR A 119 10.13 21.77 14.31
C THR A 119 10.91 22.91 14.97
N ASP A 120 10.22 23.89 15.57
CA ASP A 120 10.80 24.88 16.50
C ASP A 120 10.59 24.46 17.97
#